data_AF-E6QVI8-F1
#
_entry.id   AF-E6QVI8-F1
#
_cell.length_a   1.000
_cell.length_b   1.000
_cell.length_c   1.000
_cell.angle_alpha   90.00
_cell.angle_beta   90.00
_cell.angle_gamma   90.00
#
_symmetry.space_group_name_H-M   'P 1'
#
loop_
_entity.id
_entity.type
_entity.pdbx_description
1 polymer ?
#
loop_
_entity_poly.entity_id
_entity_poly.type
_entity_poly.pdbx_seq_one_letter_code
_entity_poly.pdbx_strand_id
1 'polypeptide(L)'
;MSNQVDSKLTGADGFAARLTLVIAHTGLNQSEFARRLGASAGFVSDAARGIKKPGADFLHGVRTVFGVSIDWLLTGEGTMHGGSGIDLELLRAIRLQIAVARTAVVDADPTAKALLLLVREGRLQEAAAEPALGAFLDRIAPEDSDFDLATELYNGHLWTDDSDAQRRNLLAAAIAHFEARKPIDKLATLARAAGATVQVNLSASQRNAGRDYHEK
;
A
#
# COMPACT_ATOMS: atom_id res chain seq x y z
N MET A 1 4.84 6.48 -20.95
CA MET A 1 3.94 5.40 -21.43
C MET A 1 3.05 4.99 -20.28
N SER A 2 1.74 5.17 -20.48
CA SER A 2 0.56 4.81 -19.69
C SER A 2 0.73 4.42 -18.22
N ASN A 3 0.41 5.37 -17.32
CA ASN A 3 -0.20 5.06 -16.04
C ASN A 3 -1.72 5.29 -16.11
N GLN A 4 -2.36 4.66 -17.10
CA GLN A 4 -3.80 4.77 -17.37
C GLN A 4 -4.60 3.55 -16.84
N VAL A 5 -3.96 2.68 -16.04
CA VAL A 5 -4.58 1.42 -15.59
C VAL A 5 -5.14 1.52 -14.17
N ASP A 6 -4.66 2.44 -13.33
CA ASP A 6 -5.15 2.61 -11.94
C ASP A 6 -6.39 3.50 -11.80
N SER A 7 -6.84 4.13 -12.89
CA SER A 7 -8.06 4.97 -12.92
C SER A 7 -9.36 4.16 -12.96
N LYS A 8 -9.32 2.82 -12.98
CA LYS A 8 -10.52 1.98 -13.12
C LYS A 8 -11.21 1.56 -11.81
N LEU A 9 -10.70 1.98 -10.64
CA LEU A 9 -11.34 1.75 -9.33
C LEU A 9 -11.94 3.01 -8.68
N THR A 10 -11.74 4.21 -9.25
CA THR A 10 -12.31 5.49 -8.77
C THR A 10 -13.74 5.75 -9.28
N GLY A 11 -14.54 4.69 -9.39
CA GLY A 11 -15.85 4.70 -10.05
C GLY A 11 -17.05 4.98 -9.14
N ALA A 12 -16.85 5.38 -7.88
CA ALA A 12 -17.92 5.51 -6.88
C ALA A 12 -17.76 6.73 -5.98
N ASP A 13 -17.28 7.85 -6.53
CA ASP A 13 -16.70 8.93 -5.73
C ASP A 13 -17.77 9.90 -5.22
N GLY A 14 -18.42 9.52 -4.12
CA GLY A 14 -19.32 10.39 -3.37
C GLY A 14 -19.65 9.86 -1.99
N PHE A 15 -20.02 10.75 -1.08
CA PHE A 15 -20.45 10.43 0.29
C PHE A 15 -21.45 9.26 0.34
N ALA A 16 -22.42 9.24 -0.57
CA ALA A 16 -23.49 8.24 -0.64
C ALA A 16 -22.97 6.81 -0.91
N ALA A 17 -21.99 6.68 -1.80
CA ALA A 17 -21.38 5.39 -2.12
C ALA A 17 -20.54 4.86 -0.96
N ARG A 18 -19.74 5.73 -0.32
CA ARG A 18 -18.98 5.37 0.88
C ARG A 18 -19.88 5.02 2.06
N LEU A 19 -20.99 5.73 2.25
CA LEU A 19 -22.01 5.37 3.23
C LEU A 19 -22.63 4.00 2.94
N THR A 20 -22.91 3.68 1.68
CA THR A 20 -23.40 2.35 1.28
C THR A 20 -22.37 1.26 1.60
N LEU A 21 -21.10 1.54 1.35
CA LEU A 21 -19.99 0.63 1.65
C LEU A 21 -19.84 0.41 3.17
N VAL A 22 -19.98 1.46 3.98
CA VAL A 22 -20.04 1.34 5.46
C VAL A 22 -21.18 0.44 5.89
N ILE A 23 -22.40 0.65 5.38
CA ILE A 23 -23.56 -0.18 5.75
C ILE A 23 -23.29 -1.65 5.42
N ALA A 24 -22.77 -1.93 4.22
CA ALA A 24 -22.40 -3.28 3.82
C ALA A 24 -21.34 -3.90 4.75
N HIS A 25 -20.33 -3.12 5.14
CA HIS A 25 -19.23 -3.55 6.01
C HIS A 25 -19.72 -3.93 7.42
N THR A 26 -20.79 -3.31 7.92
CA THR A 26 -21.37 -3.68 9.22
C THR A 26 -22.10 -5.02 9.22
N GLY A 27 -22.43 -5.58 8.04
CA GLY A 27 -23.30 -6.75 7.92
C GLY A 27 -24.77 -6.50 8.32
N LEU A 28 -25.13 -5.25 8.59
CA LEU A 28 -26.49 -4.86 9.01
C LEU A 28 -27.31 -4.43 7.79
N ASN A 29 -28.63 -4.60 7.88
CA ASN A 29 -29.54 -3.94 6.93
C ASN A 29 -29.71 -2.44 7.28
N GLN A 30 -30.23 -1.64 6.35
CA GLN A 30 -30.38 -0.18 6.52
C GLN A 30 -31.25 0.21 7.73
N SER A 31 -32.24 -0.59 8.10
CA SER A 31 -33.12 -0.29 9.24
C SER A 31 -32.41 -0.49 10.57
N GLU A 32 -31.63 -1.57 10.68
CA GLU A 32 -30.80 -1.85 11.86
C GLU A 32 -29.68 -0.82 12.01
N PHE A 33 -29.03 -0.46 10.89
CA PHE A 33 -28.03 0.59 10.86
C PHE A 33 -28.61 1.94 11.33
N ALA A 34 -29.78 2.32 10.80
CA ALA A 34 -30.47 3.55 11.20
C ALA A 34 -30.83 3.54 12.70
N ARG A 35 -31.35 2.41 13.20
CA ARG A 35 -31.71 2.26 14.61
C ARG A 35 -30.51 2.48 15.53
N ARG A 36 -29.34 1.94 15.18
CA ARG A 36 -28.11 2.15 15.98
C ARG A 36 -27.64 3.60 15.99
N LEU A 37 -27.99 4.39 14.98
CA LEU A 37 -27.70 5.82 14.90
C LEU A 37 -28.78 6.72 15.49
N GLY A 38 -29.90 6.16 15.96
CA GLY A 38 -31.07 6.95 16.35
C GLY A 38 -31.73 7.69 15.17
N ALA A 39 -31.48 7.25 13.94
CA ALA A 39 -32.02 7.81 12.71
C ALA A 39 -33.18 6.97 12.16
N SER A 40 -34.00 7.55 11.27
CA SER A 40 -35.03 6.78 10.56
C SER A 40 -34.44 6.00 9.38
N ALA A 41 -34.98 4.81 9.11
CA ALA A 41 -34.56 3.99 7.97
C ALA A 41 -34.70 4.75 6.64
N GLY A 42 -35.77 5.54 6.47
CA GLY A 42 -35.98 6.39 5.30
C GLY A 42 -34.88 7.45 5.14
N PHE A 43 -34.46 8.09 6.24
CA PHE A 43 -33.36 9.06 6.20
C PHE A 43 -32.04 8.42 5.76
N VAL A 44 -31.68 7.27 6.32
CA VAL A 44 -30.47 6.52 5.93
C VAL A 44 -30.54 6.10 4.46
N SER A 45 -31.71 5.65 4.01
CA SER A 45 -31.93 5.26 2.62
C SER A 45 -31.76 6.44 1.65
N ASP A 46 -32.33 7.60 1.98
CA ASP A 46 -32.17 8.84 1.20
C ASP A 46 -30.71 9.31 1.18
N ALA A 47 -30.00 9.21 2.31
CA ALA A 47 -28.58 9.56 2.40
C ALA A 47 -27.70 8.63 1.56
N ALA A 48 -27.94 7.31 1.61
CA ALA A 48 -27.21 6.31 0.83
C ALA A 48 -27.46 6.42 -0.69
N ARG A 49 -28.57 7.04 -1.11
CA ARG A 49 -28.85 7.40 -2.51
C ARG A 49 -28.34 8.80 -2.90
N GLY A 50 -27.78 9.55 -1.96
CA GLY A 50 -27.33 10.93 -2.20
C GLY A 50 -28.46 11.96 -2.31
N ILE A 51 -29.69 11.61 -1.94
CA ILE A 51 -30.86 12.51 -1.97
C ILE A 51 -30.78 13.51 -0.82
N LYS A 52 -30.38 13.05 0.37
CA LYS A 52 -30.20 13.89 1.57
C LYS A 52 -28.74 13.99 1.95
N LYS A 53 -28.31 15.18 2.35
CA LYS A 53 -27.00 15.43 2.95
C LYS A 53 -27.11 15.32 4.47
N PRO A 54 -26.45 14.35 5.11
CA PRO A 54 -26.52 14.22 6.57
C PRO A 54 -25.80 15.35 7.30
N GLY A 55 -26.34 15.73 8.45
CA GLY A 55 -25.75 16.75 9.33
C GLY A 55 -24.70 16.18 10.30
N ALA A 56 -24.15 17.06 11.13
CA ALA A 56 -23.07 16.74 12.08
C ALA A 56 -23.43 15.59 13.04
N ASP A 57 -24.67 15.54 13.55
CA ASP A 57 -25.09 14.50 14.49
C ASP A 57 -25.05 13.09 13.88
N PHE A 58 -25.46 12.97 12.61
CA PHE A 58 -25.39 11.70 11.89
C PHE A 58 -23.93 11.26 11.69
N LEU A 59 -23.06 12.19 11.26
CA LEU A 59 -21.64 11.91 11.07
C LEU A 59 -21.02 11.49 12.40
N HIS A 60 -21.25 12.24 13.48
CA HIS A 60 -20.79 11.90 14.81
C HIS A 60 -21.26 10.51 15.27
N GLY A 61 -22.53 10.18 15.02
CA GLY A 61 -23.07 8.85 15.27
C GLY A 61 -22.33 7.76 14.50
N VAL A 62 -22.10 7.97 13.20
CA VAL A 62 -21.36 7.01 12.35
C VAL A 62 -19.95 6.76 12.89
N ARG A 63 -19.24 7.80 13.30
CA ARG A 63 -17.91 7.67 13.94
C ARG A 63 -17.97 6.92 15.26
N THR A 64 -18.87 7.31 16.14
CA THR A 64 -18.90 6.79 17.53
C THR A 64 -19.44 5.36 17.62
N VAL A 65 -20.41 5.01 16.77
CA VAL A 65 -21.08 3.71 16.80
C VAL A 65 -20.34 2.68 15.94
N PHE A 66 -19.77 3.10 14.82
CA PHE A 66 -19.17 2.19 13.84
C PHE A 66 -17.67 2.39 13.65
N GLY A 67 -17.04 3.35 14.34
CA GLY A 67 -15.60 3.57 14.24
C GLY A 67 -15.14 4.15 12.90
N VAL A 68 -16.07 4.70 12.11
CA VAL A 68 -15.77 5.20 10.76
C VAL A 68 -15.16 6.60 10.81
N SER A 69 -14.10 6.80 10.03
CA SER A 69 -13.47 8.09 9.78
C SER A 69 -14.39 9.01 9.01
N ILE A 70 -14.60 10.22 9.55
CA ILE A 70 -15.40 11.26 8.91
C ILE A 70 -14.67 11.83 7.70
N ASP A 71 -13.34 11.97 7.78
CA ASP A 71 -12.52 12.44 6.68
C ASP A 71 -12.68 11.48 5.49
N TRP A 72 -12.48 10.18 5.70
CA TRP A 72 -12.70 9.20 4.64
C TRP A 72 -14.14 9.22 4.12
N LEU A 73 -15.14 9.30 5.01
CA LEU A 73 -16.53 9.31 4.59
C LEU A 73 -16.88 10.54 3.73
N LEU A 74 -16.27 11.71 3.99
CA LEU A 74 -16.54 12.96 3.28
C LEU A 74 -15.64 13.20 2.06
N THR A 75 -14.34 12.93 2.18
CA THR A 75 -13.33 13.24 1.14
C THR A 75 -12.88 12.00 0.39
N GLY A 76 -12.96 10.82 1.01
CA GLY A 76 -12.36 9.58 0.50
C GLY A 76 -10.88 9.45 0.84
N GLU A 77 -10.31 10.38 1.62
CA GLU A 77 -8.91 10.33 2.03
C GLU A 77 -8.71 9.40 3.24
N GLY A 78 -7.58 8.68 3.25
CA GLY A 78 -7.29 7.67 4.28
C GLY A 78 -8.16 6.41 4.11
N THR A 79 -8.29 5.61 5.16
CA THR A 79 -9.13 4.40 5.19
C THR A 79 -10.47 4.64 5.91
N MET A 80 -11.42 3.70 5.75
CA MET A 80 -12.70 3.73 6.47
C MET A 80 -12.52 3.94 7.98
N HIS A 81 -11.45 3.43 8.58
CA HIS A 81 -11.18 3.53 10.02
C HIS A 81 -10.17 4.63 10.38
N GLY A 82 -9.77 5.47 9.43
CA GLY A 82 -8.90 6.63 9.67
C GLY A 82 -7.40 6.33 9.65
N GLY A 83 -7.00 5.11 9.29
CA GLY A 83 -5.61 4.80 8.97
C GLY A 83 -5.16 5.58 7.73
N SER A 84 -3.97 6.18 7.81
CA SER A 84 -3.26 6.78 6.69
C SER A 84 -1.99 5.99 6.37
N GLY A 85 -1.53 6.09 5.13
CA GLY A 85 -0.22 5.56 4.76
C GLY A 85 0.89 6.23 5.57
N ILE A 86 1.97 5.50 5.76
CA ILE A 86 3.24 6.05 6.20
C ILE A 86 3.89 6.74 5.00
N ASP A 87 4.22 8.02 5.16
CA ASP A 87 5.08 8.74 4.22
C ASP A 87 6.51 8.18 4.33
N LEU A 88 6.90 7.35 3.36
CA LEU A 88 8.19 6.69 3.32
C LEU A 88 9.34 7.69 3.23
N GLU A 89 9.19 8.77 2.47
CA GLU A 89 10.26 9.76 2.27
C GLU A 89 10.51 10.57 3.54
N LEU A 90 9.43 11.02 4.20
CA LEU A 90 9.53 11.67 5.50
C LEU A 90 10.18 10.75 6.53
N LEU A 91 9.78 9.48 6.55
CA LEU A 91 10.29 8.51 7.51
C LEU A 91 11.77 8.18 7.28
N ARG A 92 12.22 8.04 6.02
CA ARG A 92 13.63 7.93 5.65
C ARG A 92 14.41 9.17 6.09
N ALA A 93 13.88 10.36 5.87
CA ALA A 93 14.50 11.61 6.30
C ALA A 93 14.67 11.69 7.82
N ILE A 94 13.63 11.33 8.59
CA ILE A 94 13.70 11.27 10.06
C ILE A 94 14.78 10.29 10.52
N ARG A 95 14.87 9.10 9.91
CA ARG A 95 15.90 8.11 10.24
C ARG A 95 17.31 8.65 10.00
N LEU A 96 17.53 9.31 8.87
CA LEU A 96 18.82 9.92 8.57
C LEU A 96 19.14 11.06 9.57
N GLN A 97 18.16 11.89 9.91
CA GLN A 97 18.34 12.94 10.93
C GLN A 97 18.71 12.35 12.30
N ILE A 98 18.07 11.24 12.71
CA ILE A 98 18.42 10.52 13.93
C ILE A 98 19.85 9.98 13.84
N ALA A 99 20.26 9.42 12.70
CA ALA A 99 21.62 8.94 12.51
C ALA A 99 22.66 10.08 12.60
N VAL A 100 22.39 11.23 11.96
CA VAL A 100 23.21 12.44 12.08
C VAL A 100 23.29 12.89 13.54
N ALA A 101 22.14 12.99 14.22
CA ALA A 101 22.08 13.43 15.61
C ALA A 101 22.85 12.49 16.55
N ARG A 102 22.67 11.18 16.40
CA ARG A 102 23.41 10.17 17.17
C ARG A 102 24.92 10.30 16.94
N THR A 103 25.35 10.40 15.68
CA THR A 103 26.78 10.52 15.32
C THR A 103 27.38 11.82 15.88
N ALA A 104 26.63 12.92 15.86
CA ALA A 104 27.05 14.19 16.43
C ALA A 104 27.19 14.16 17.96
N VAL A 105 26.24 13.53 18.64
CA VAL A 105 26.14 13.56 20.11
C VAL A 105 26.96 12.46 20.78
N VAL A 106 26.84 11.23 20.29
CA VAL A 106 27.48 10.05 20.88
C VAL A 106 28.93 9.93 20.42
N ASP A 107 29.16 10.00 19.10
CA ASP A 107 30.50 9.83 18.53
C ASP A 107 31.29 11.14 18.49
N ALA A 108 30.67 12.25 18.92
CA ALA A 108 31.23 13.59 18.94
C ALA A 108 31.72 14.10 17.57
N ASP A 109 31.23 13.51 16.47
CA ASP A 109 31.72 13.76 15.11
C ASP A 109 31.51 15.23 14.68
N PRO A 110 32.58 15.93 14.24
CA PRO A 110 32.50 17.35 13.90
C PRO A 110 31.66 17.62 12.65
N THR A 111 31.67 16.72 11.66
CA THR A 111 30.89 16.84 10.43
C THR A 111 29.41 16.70 10.74
N ALA A 112 29.02 15.72 11.57
CA ALA A 112 27.65 15.56 12.04
C ALA A 112 27.17 16.78 12.84
N LYS A 113 28.02 17.37 13.69
CA LYS A 113 27.69 18.60 14.44
C LYS A 113 27.46 19.79 13.52
N ALA A 114 28.31 19.97 12.51
CA ALA A 114 28.14 21.03 11.51
C ALA A 114 26.82 20.85 10.73
N LEU A 115 26.50 19.62 10.34
CA LEU A 115 25.23 19.27 9.71
C LEU A 115 24.02 19.65 10.56
N LEU A 116 24.02 19.35 11.87
CA LEU A 116 22.92 19.72 12.76
C LEU A 116 22.70 21.24 12.82
N LEU A 117 23.78 22.03 12.83
CA LEU A 117 23.68 23.49 12.81
C LEU A 117 23.06 23.99 11.50
N LEU A 118 23.49 23.45 10.35
CA LEU A 118 22.93 23.80 9.05
C LEU A 118 21.45 23.43 8.92
N VAL A 119 21.05 22.25 9.42
CA VAL A 119 19.64 21.83 9.45
C VAL A 119 18.83 22.79 10.32
N ARG A 120 19.32 23.13 11.52
CA ARG A 120 18.65 24.05 12.45
C ARG A 120 18.46 25.45 11.87
N GLU A 121 19.43 25.91 11.08
CA GLU A 121 19.41 27.22 10.43
C GLU A 121 18.64 27.22 9.10
N GLY A 122 18.16 26.07 8.62
CA GLY A 122 17.50 25.95 7.32
C GLY A 122 18.45 26.10 6.12
N ARG A 123 19.75 25.94 6.34
CA ARG A 123 20.85 26.19 5.37
C ARG A 123 21.44 24.91 4.79
N LEU A 124 20.69 23.80 4.83
CA LEU A 124 21.15 22.49 4.37
C LEU A 124 21.60 22.49 2.88
N GLN A 125 21.06 23.40 2.07
CA GLN A 125 21.44 23.56 0.66
C GLN A 125 22.92 23.92 0.47
N GLU A 126 23.52 24.63 1.42
CA GLU A 126 24.96 24.96 1.39
C GLU A 126 25.84 23.72 1.55
N ALA A 127 25.30 22.69 2.20
CA ALA A 127 25.97 21.41 2.42
C ALA A 127 25.84 20.49 1.18
N ALA A 128 24.79 20.65 0.37
CA ALA A 128 24.48 19.76 -0.75
C ALA A 128 25.51 19.84 -1.90
N ALA A 129 26.30 20.90 -1.97
CA ALA A 129 27.34 21.07 -2.98
C ALA A 129 28.63 20.29 -2.70
N GLU A 130 28.77 19.69 -1.51
CA GLU A 130 30.01 19.05 -1.06
C GLU A 130 29.98 17.52 -1.23
N PRO A 131 30.74 16.94 -2.17
CA PRO A 131 30.73 15.48 -2.43
C PRO A 131 31.15 14.64 -1.22
N ALA A 132 32.04 15.17 -0.38
CA ALA A 132 32.48 14.51 0.85
C ALA A 132 31.32 14.32 1.85
N LEU A 133 30.32 15.20 1.80
CA LEU A 133 29.14 15.11 2.65
C LEU A 133 28.20 13.99 2.19
N GLY A 134 28.06 13.79 0.88
CA GLY A 134 27.31 12.65 0.33
C GLY A 134 27.87 11.32 0.83
N ALA A 135 29.18 11.12 0.68
CA ALA A 135 29.86 9.92 1.18
C ALA A 135 29.76 9.77 2.71
N PHE A 136 29.76 10.88 3.45
CA PHE A 136 29.54 10.87 4.89
C PHE A 136 28.13 10.39 5.24
N LEU A 137 27.11 10.93 4.57
CA LEU A 137 25.71 10.56 4.78
C LEU A 137 25.45 9.11 4.40
N ASP A 138 26.00 8.62 3.27
CA ASP A 138 25.89 7.22 2.86
C ASP A 138 26.47 6.28 3.92
N ARG A 139 27.60 6.66 4.54
CA ARG A 139 28.25 5.87 5.59
C ARG A 139 27.44 5.80 6.89
N ILE A 140 26.71 6.86 7.24
CA ILE A 140 25.92 6.90 8.49
C ILE A 140 24.45 6.52 8.28
N ALA A 141 24.00 6.45 7.02
CA ALA A 141 22.64 6.09 6.66
C ALA A 141 22.33 4.70 7.21
N PRO A 142 21.17 4.51 7.87
CA PRO A 142 20.78 3.19 8.35
C PRO A 142 20.55 2.23 7.19
N GLU A 143 21.37 1.19 7.06
CA GLU A 143 21.14 0.06 6.16
C GLU A 143 20.15 -0.92 6.81
N ASP A 144 18.87 -0.81 6.48
CA ASP A 144 17.84 -1.65 7.09
C ASP A 144 16.77 -1.98 6.05
N SER A 145 17.07 -2.98 5.21
CA SER A 145 16.16 -3.44 4.15
C SER A 145 14.82 -3.92 4.70
N ASP A 146 14.81 -4.43 5.94
CA ASP A 146 13.61 -4.92 6.60
C ASP A 146 12.67 -3.77 6.99
N PHE A 147 13.22 -2.58 7.25
CA PHE A 147 12.41 -1.40 7.53
C PHE A 147 11.67 -0.87 6.31
N ASP A 148 12.37 -0.79 5.18
CA ASP A 148 11.78 -0.37 3.91
C ASP A 148 10.66 -1.35 3.54
N LEU A 149 10.93 -2.65 3.66
CA LEU A 149 9.93 -3.70 3.49
C LEU A 149 8.76 -3.55 4.46
N ALA A 150 9.01 -3.28 5.75
CA ALA A 150 7.95 -3.11 6.74
C ALA A 150 7.02 -1.94 6.39
N THR A 151 7.59 -0.83 5.89
CA THR A 151 6.82 0.35 5.47
C THR A 151 6.01 0.07 4.20
N GLU A 152 6.61 -0.62 3.23
CA GLU A 152 5.92 -1.08 2.01
C GLU A 152 4.76 -2.03 2.35
N LEU A 153 4.99 -3.01 3.23
CA LEU A 153 3.97 -3.96 3.67
C LEU A 153 2.84 -3.28 4.42
N TYR A 154 3.16 -2.33 5.32
CA TYR A 154 2.16 -1.54 6.04
C TYR A 154 1.27 -0.77 5.05
N ASN A 155 1.87 -0.02 4.13
CA ASN A 155 1.14 0.78 3.16
C ASN A 155 0.32 -0.08 2.18
N GLY A 156 0.88 -1.20 1.72
CA GLY A 156 0.22 -2.12 0.79
C GLY A 156 -0.97 -2.86 1.39
N HIS A 157 -1.00 -3.04 2.72
CA HIS A 157 -2.07 -3.75 3.43
C HIS A 157 -2.95 -2.84 4.28
N LEU A 158 -2.74 -1.52 4.21
CA LEU A 158 -3.49 -0.51 4.95
C LEU A 158 -5.01 -0.64 4.73
N TRP A 159 -5.41 -1.10 3.55
CA TRP A 159 -6.81 -1.22 3.11
C TRP A 159 -7.48 -2.57 3.46
N THR A 160 -6.87 -3.37 4.34
CA THR A 160 -7.48 -4.62 4.80
C THR A 160 -8.29 -4.38 6.06
N ASP A 161 -9.60 -4.57 5.98
CA ASP A 161 -10.51 -4.24 7.09
C ASP A 161 -10.46 -5.22 8.27
N ASP A 162 -10.23 -6.51 8.02
CA ASP A 162 -10.10 -7.53 9.07
C ASP A 162 -8.66 -7.61 9.57
N SER A 163 -8.46 -7.31 10.86
CA SER A 163 -7.12 -7.34 11.48
C SER A 163 -6.45 -8.72 11.40
N ASP A 164 -7.21 -9.81 11.42
CA ASP A 164 -6.66 -11.17 11.35
C ASP A 164 -6.27 -11.54 9.92
N ALA A 165 -7.10 -11.19 8.93
CA ALA A 165 -6.75 -11.26 7.52
C ALA A 165 -5.55 -10.36 7.20
N GLN A 166 -5.50 -9.14 7.74
CA GLN A 166 -4.39 -8.20 7.52
C GLN A 166 -3.07 -8.81 8.00
N ARG A 167 -3.02 -9.36 9.23
CA ARG A 167 -1.82 -10.03 9.74
C ARG A 167 -1.39 -11.23 8.88
N ARG A 168 -2.34 -12.04 8.41
CA ARG A 168 -2.05 -13.18 7.52
C ARG A 168 -1.52 -12.72 6.16
N ASN A 169 -2.12 -11.69 5.57
CA ASN A 169 -1.69 -11.13 4.29
C ASN A 169 -0.29 -10.53 4.39
N LEU A 170 -0.02 -9.77 5.45
CA LEU A 170 1.30 -9.21 5.75
C LEU A 170 2.37 -10.31 5.83
N LEU A 171 2.09 -11.39 6.57
CA LEU A 171 3.01 -12.52 6.68
C LEU A 171 3.24 -13.21 5.32
N ALA A 172 2.18 -13.45 4.55
CA ALA A 172 2.28 -14.06 3.23
C ALA A 172 3.12 -13.20 2.26
N ALA A 173 2.91 -11.88 2.27
CA ALA A 173 3.66 -10.94 1.45
C ALA A 173 5.14 -10.85 1.87
N ALA A 174 5.43 -10.86 3.17
CA ALA A 174 6.80 -10.92 3.67
C ALA A 174 7.52 -12.21 3.22
N ILE A 175 6.85 -13.37 3.34
CA ILE A 175 7.39 -14.65 2.85
C ILE A 175 7.68 -14.55 1.35
N ALA A 176 6.70 -14.12 0.54
CA ALA A 176 6.86 -14.01 -0.91
C ALA A 176 8.01 -13.08 -1.31
N HIS A 177 8.21 -11.96 -0.59
CA HIS A 177 9.32 -11.04 -0.82
C HIS A 177 10.68 -11.75 -0.72
N PHE A 178 10.89 -12.55 0.33
CA PHE A 178 12.13 -13.28 0.54
C PHE A 178 12.25 -14.50 -0.37
N GLU A 179 11.15 -15.19 -0.68
CA GLU A 179 11.17 -16.32 -1.61
C GLU A 179 11.60 -15.92 -3.03
N ALA A 180 11.11 -14.77 -3.52
CA ALA A 180 11.50 -14.23 -4.82
C ALA A 180 12.98 -13.83 -4.88
N ARG A 181 13.62 -13.59 -3.73
CA ARG A 181 15.01 -13.16 -3.59
C ARG A 181 15.95 -14.28 -3.13
N LYS A 182 15.44 -15.50 -2.93
CA LYS A 182 16.28 -16.66 -2.63
C LYS A 182 17.33 -16.79 -3.73
N PRO A 183 18.62 -16.95 -3.38
CA PRO A 183 19.64 -17.31 -4.35
C PRO A 183 19.17 -18.57 -5.09
N ILE A 184 19.17 -18.54 -6.42
CA ILE A 184 18.77 -19.70 -7.22
C ILE A 184 19.65 -20.87 -6.78
N ASP A 185 19.02 -21.91 -6.24
CA ASP A 185 19.69 -23.19 -6.02
C ASP A 185 19.99 -23.79 -7.40
N LYS A 186 21.18 -23.47 -7.91
CA LYS A 186 21.66 -23.86 -9.24
C LYS A 186 21.66 -25.39 -9.37
N LEU A 187 21.94 -26.11 -8.28
CA LEU A 187 22.03 -27.56 -8.28
C LEU A 187 20.63 -28.21 -8.34
N ALA A 188 19.69 -27.71 -7.55
CA ALA A 188 18.29 -28.17 -7.61
C ALA A 188 17.61 -27.79 -8.94
N THR A 189 17.96 -26.63 -9.51
CA THR A 189 17.48 -26.19 -10.82
C THR A 189 18.02 -27.09 -11.94
N LEU A 190 19.31 -27.43 -11.91
CA LEU A 190 19.92 -28.36 -12.87
C LEU A 190 19.40 -29.80 -12.69
N ALA A 191 19.17 -30.26 -11.47
CA ALA A 191 18.62 -31.59 -11.19
C ALA A 191 17.16 -31.73 -11.68
N ARG A 192 16.32 -30.70 -11.53
CA ARG A 192 14.97 -30.67 -12.11
C ARG A 192 15.00 -30.64 -13.64
N ALA A 193 15.94 -29.92 -14.24
CA ALA A 193 16.14 -29.91 -15.69
C ALA A 193 16.62 -31.28 -16.22
N ALA A 194 17.48 -31.99 -15.47
CA ALA A 194 17.95 -33.32 -15.83
C ALA A 194 16.89 -34.43 -15.65
N GLY A 195 15.93 -34.25 -14.74
CA GLY A 195 14.82 -35.18 -14.51
C GLY A 195 13.61 -34.99 -15.45
N ALA A 196 13.55 -33.88 -16.20
CA ALA A 196 12.54 -33.65 -17.22
C ALA A 196 12.91 -34.40 -18.50
N THR A 197 12.72 -35.73 -18.54
CA THR A 197 12.67 -36.47 -19.80
C THR A 197 11.50 -35.95 -20.62
N VAL A 198 11.79 -35.03 -21.54
CA VAL A 198 10.86 -34.58 -22.57
C VAL A 198 10.54 -35.81 -23.45
N GLN A 199 9.42 -36.47 -23.19
CA GLN A 199 8.85 -37.43 -24.14
C GLN A 199 8.36 -36.63 -25.35
N VAL A 200 9.21 -36.48 -26.35
CA VAL A 200 8.81 -36.02 -27.68
C VAL A 200 8.06 -37.17 -28.34
N ASN A 201 6.73 -37.17 -28.22
CA ASN A 201 5.89 -38.04 -29.04
C ASN A 201 5.92 -37.55 -30.49
N LEU A 202 6.86 -38.07 -31.28
CA LEU A 202 6.83 -37.97 -32.73
C LEU A 202 5.77 -38.94 -33.27
N SER A 203 4.51 -38.52 -33.27
CA SER A 203 3.47 -39.24 -34.00
C SER A 203 3.68 -39.06 -35.50
N ALA A 204 4.13 -40.12 -36.17
CA ALA A 204 4.08 -40.21 -37.62
C ALA A 204 2.62 -40.24 -38.09
N SER A 205 2.33 -39.54 -39.20
CA SER A 205 1.07 -39.52 -39.96
C SER A 205 0.02 -38.49 -39.52
N GLN A 206 0.21 -37.23 -39.93
CA GLN A 206 -0.91 -36.42 -40.42
C GLN A 206 -0.75 -36.23 -41.94
N ARG A 207 -1.61 -36.93 -42.68
CA ARG A 207 -1.83 -36.69 -44.11
C ARG A 207 -2.51 -35.33 -44.26
N ASN A 208 -1.79 -34.35 -44.78
CA ASN A 208 -2.38 -33.09 -45.25
C ASN A 208 -3.28 -33.39 -46.44
N ALA A 209 -4.60 -33.35 -46.22
CA ALA A 209 -5.57 -33.30 -47.29
C ALA A 209 -5.51 -31.90 -47.94
N GLY A 210 -4.87 -31.84 -49.12
CA GLY A 210 -4.90 -30.66 -49.99
C GLY A 210 -6.33 -30.36 -50.40
N ARG A 211 -6.76 -29.12 -50.15
CA ARG A 211 -8.06 -28.59 -50.55
C ARG A 211 -7.87 -27.96 -51.93
N ASP A 212 -8.17 -28.73 -52.97
CA ASP A 212 -8.18 -28.25 -54.36
C ASP A 212 -9.22 -27.14 -54.51
N TYR A 213 -8.77 -25.95 -54.90
CA TYR A 213 -9.61 -24.84 -55.36
C TYR A 213 -9.83 -25.00 -56.88
N HIS A 214 -11.08 -25.07 -57.31
CA HIS A 214 -11.46 -24.92 -58.72
C HIS A 214 -12.00 -23.49 -58.95
N GLU A 215 -11.33 -22.73 -59.80
CA GLU A 215 -11.85 -21.48 -60.38
C GLU A 215 -12.80 -21.79 -61.56
N LYS A 216 -13.83 -20.96 -61.72
CA LYS A 216 -14.57 -20.73 -62.95
C LYS A 216 -14.65 -19.24 -63.19
#